data_AF-A0A7W4UFU6-F1
#
_entry.id   AF-A0A7W4UFU6-F1
#
_cell.length_a   1.000
_cell.length_b   1.000
_cell.length_c   1.000
_cell.angle_alpha   90.00
_cell.angle_beta   90.00
_cell.angle_gamma   90.00
#
_symmetry.space_group_name_H-M   'P 1'
#
loop_
_entity.id
_entity.type
_entity.pdbx_description
1 polymer ?
#
loop_
_entity_poly.entity_id
_entity_poly.type
_entity_poly.pdbx_seq_one_letter_code
_entity_poly.pdbx_strand_id
1 'polypeptide(L)'
;MRLWSVHPRYLDRQGLTAAWREALLAQKVLTGTTRGYRNHPQLVRFTPPGWPPPPFPGRAVRVPGTAYVPDPQPPAAPQPRDPGQAITTFLHGIADEAAARGYVFDRSKVLHPPDPDLRLEVTDGQLAHEWGHLRAKLAERSPDVLARWSGVGVPDPHPMLVVAPGPVAPWEVLDDLE
;
A
#
# COMPACT_ATOMS: atom_id res chain seq x y z
N MET A 1 10.72 0.71 -2.54
CA MET A 1 9.29 0.38 -2.48
C MET A 1 8.55 1.66 -2.10
N ARG A 2 7.56 2.06 -2.89
CA ARG A 2 6.70 3.20 -2.65
C ARG A 2 5.27 2.80 -2.99
N LEU A 3 4.43 2.72 -1.96
CA LEU A 3 3.01 2.49 -2.08
C LEU A 3 2.32 3.86 -2.04
N TRP A 4 2.03 4.40 -3.21
CA TRP A 4 1.41 5.72 -3.35
C TRP A 4 -0.03 5.70 -2.83
N SER A 5 -0.33 6.63 -1.94
CA SER A 5 -1.65 6.98 -1.46
C SER A 5 -2.40 7.88 -2.43
N VAL A 6 -1.69 8.62 -3.29
CA VAL A 6 -2.31 9.40 -4.38
C VAL A 6 -2.96 8.49 -5.40
N HIS A 7 -4.06 8.94 -6.02
CA HIS A 7 -4.75 8.17 -7.05
C HIS A 7 -3.78 7.80 -8.18
N PRO A 8 -3.76 6.55 -8.66
CA PRO A 8 -2.90 6.12 -9.77
C PRO A 8 -3.07 6.96 -11.06
N ARG A 9 -4.15 7.76 -11.15
CA ARG A 9 -4.44 8.62 -12.30
C ARG A 9 -3.44 9.75 -12.47
N TYR A 10 -2.74 10.11 -11.40
CA TYR A 10 -1.73 11.14 -11.43
C TYR A 10 -0.35 10.62 -11.84
N LEU A 11 -0.14 9.31 -11.82
CA LEU A 11 1.15 8.72 -12.17
C LEU A 11 1.39 8.81 -13.68
N ASP A 12 2.63 9.07 -14.06
CA ASP A 12 3.12 8.84 -15.42
C ASP A 12 3.28 7.33 -15.70
N ARG A 13 3.59 6.95 -16.94
CA ARG A 13 3.75 5.53 -17.33
C ARG A 13 4.81 4.83 -16.47
N GLN A 14 5.93 5.50 -16.20
CA GLN A 14 7.00 4.93 -15.37
C GLN A 14 6.53 4.78 -13.92
N GLY A 15 5.89 5.80 -13.35
CA GLY A 15 5.30 5.76 -12.01
C GLY A 15 4.28 4.63 -11.85
N LEU A 16 3.38 4.45 -12.82
CA LEU A 16 2.34 3.41 -12.78
C LEU A 16 2.95 2.00 -12.84
N THR A 17 3.97 1.80 -13.69
CA THR A 17 4.70 0.52 -13.79
C THR A 17 5.47 0.21 -12.51
N ALA A 18 6.10 1.22 -11.90
CA ALA A 18 6.80 1.07 -10.63
C ALA A 18 5.83 0.72 -9.50
N ALA A 19 4.72 1.45 -9.39
CA ALA A 19 3.68 1.20 -8.39
C ALA A 19 3.16 -0.24 -8.44
N TRP A 20 2.87 -0.76 -9.63
CA TRP A 20 2.47 -2.17 -9.82
C TRP A 20 3.53 -3.16 -9.29
N ARG A 21 4.79 -2.99 -9.70
CA ARG A 21 5.88 -3.90 -9.29
C ARG A 21 6.13 -3.87 -7.79
N GLU A 22 6.09 -2.67 -7.21
CA GLU A 22 6.33 -2.46 -5.78
C GLU A 22 5.16 -2.96 -4.92
N ALA A 23 3.92 -2.82 -5.38
CA ALA A 23 2.75 -3.39 -4.72
C ALA A 23 2.73 -4.92 -4.80
N LEU A 24 3.17 -5.53 -5.92
CA LEU A 24 3.34 -6.99 -5.99
C LEU A 24 4.45 -7.49 -5.04
N LEU A 25 5.52 -6.70 -4.86
CA LEU A 25 6.53 -7.01 -3.86
C LEU A 25 5.95 -6.90 -2.44
N ALA A 26 5.17 -5.86 -2.15
CA ALA A 26 4.47 -5.70 -0.88
C ALA A 26 3.52 -6.88 -0.60
N GLN A 27 2.76 -7.33 -1.60
CA GLN A 27 1.92 -8.53 -1.50
C GLN A 27 2.74 -9.74 -1.07
N LYS A 28 3.90 -9.97 -1.70
CA LYS A 28 4.80 -11.07 -1.30
C LYS A 28 5.33 -10.93 0.12
N VAL A 29 5.63 -9.71 0.56
CA VAL A 29 6.10 -9.46 1.93
C VAL A 29 4.99 -9.77 2.93
N LEU A 30 3.79 -9.24 2.71
CA LEU A 30 2.63 -9.38 3.59
C LEU A 30 2.10 -10.84 3.63
N THR A 31 2.33 -11.63 2.59
CA THR A 31 1.96 -13.05 2.55
C THR A 31 3.08 -14.01 2.94
N GLY A 32 4.23 -13.48 3.38
CA GLY A 32 5.33 -14.31 3.87
C GLY A 32 6.12 -15.07 2.79
N THR A 33 6.02 -14.66 1.53
CA THR A 33 6.65 -15.37 0.39
C THR A 33 8.01 -14.80 -0.01
N THR A 34 8.53 -13.81 0.71
CA THR A 34 9.87 -13.23 0.49
C THR A 34 10.68 -13.08 1.79
N ARG A 35 12.02 -13.02 1.63
CA ARG A 35 12.97 -12.82 2.73
C ARG A 35 13.38 -11.36 2.97
N GLY A 36 13.27 -10.52 1.95
CA GLY A 36 13.65 -9.10 2.00
C GLY A 36 12.45 -8.17 2.21
N TYR A 37 12.72 -6.89 2.49
CA TYR A 37 11.73 -5.79 2.59
C TYR A 37 10.65 -5.93 3.68
N ARG A 38 10.87 -6.81 4.66
CA ARG A 38 9.91 -7.12 5.74
C ARG A 38 9.61 -5.95 6.68
N ASN A 39 10.59 -5.09 6.90
CA ASN A 39 10.49 -3.95 7.81
C ASN A 39 10.19 -2.65 7.05
N HIS A 40 9.61 -2.75 5.85
CA HIS A 40 9.36 -1.56 5.06
C HIS A 40 8.26 -0.70 5.70
N PRO A 41 8.53 0.57 6.04
CA PRO A 41 7.65 1.41 6.88
C PRO A 41 6.22 1.51 6.35
N GLN A 42 6.05 1.67 5.04
CA GLN A 42 4.73 1.84 4.43
C GLN A 42 3.84 0.58 4.48
N LEU A 43 4.38 -0.59 4.84
CA LEU A 43 3.59 -1.81 5.02
C LEU A 43 2.72 -1.74 6.29
N VAL A 44 3.09 -0.91 7.27
CA VAL A 44 2.36 -0.75 8.53
C VAL A 44 0.89 -0.41 8.28
N ARG A 45 0.57 0.40 7.27
CA ARG A 45 -0.84 0.75 6.95
C ARG A 45 -1.68 -0.46 6.51
N PHE A 46 -1.04 -1.48 5.93
CA PHE A 46 -1.70 -2.68 5.42
C PHE A 46 -1.81 -3.77 6.50
N THR A 47 -1.16 -3.57 7.65
CA THR A 47 -1.15 -4.54 8.75
C THR A 47 -2.02 -4.07 9.90
N PRO A 48 -2.83 -4.94 10.53
CA PRO A 48 -3.58 -4.57 11.72
C PRO A 48 -2.62 -4.29 12.90
N PRO A 49 -3.05 -3.52 13.92
CA PRO A 49 -2.27 -3.30 15.13
C PRO A 49 -1.82 -4.63 15.75
N GLY A 50 -0.54 -4.73 16.11
CA GLY A 50 0.03 -5.95 16.71
C GLY A 50 0.27 -7.12 15.74
N TRP A 51 0.12 -6.91 14.43
CA TRP A 51 0.43 -7.93 13.41
C TRP A 51 1.90 -8.39 13.49
N PRO A 52 2.16 -9.66 13.85
CA PRO A 52 3.50 -10.22 13.73
C PRO A 52 3.81 -10.44 12.24
N PRO A 53 5.08 -10.34 11.79
CA PRO A 53 5.41 -10.72 10.43
C PRO A 53 4.93 -12.17 10.18
N PRO A 54 4.36 -12.47 8.99
CA PRO A 54 3.80 -13.79 8.70
C PRO A 54 4.83 -14.89 9.01
N PRO A 55 4.41 -16.06 9.55
CA PRO A 55 5.32 -17.15 9.84
C PRO A 55 5.90 -17.64 8.52
N PHE A 56 7.11 -17.19 8.20
CA PHE A 56 7.84 -17.67 7.05
C PHE A 56 8.13 -19.15 7.25
N PRO A 57 8.04 -20.01 6.21
CA PRO A 57 8.51 -21.39 6.30
C PRO A 57 10.05 -21.41 6.36
N GLY A 58 10.61 -21.00 7.49
CA GLY A 58 11.82 -21.61 8.02
C GLY A 58 11.35 -22.91 8.66
N ARG A 59 11.93 -24.04 8.24
CA ARG A 59 11.76 -25.40 8.78
C ARG A 59 10.92 -25.45 10.06
N ALA A 60 9.72 -26.01 9.98
CA ALA A 60 8.89 -26.27 11.16
C ALA A 60 9.72 -27.07 12.18
N VAL A 61 10.09 -26.43 13.29
CA VAL A 61 10.58 -27.15 14.46
C VAL A 61 9.33 -27.59 15.21
N ARG A 62 9.04 -28.88 15.16
CA ARG A 62 8.02 -29.49 16.00
C ARG A 62 8.52 -29.44 17.44
N VAL A 63 8.00 -28.53 18.26
CA VAL A 63 8.14 -28.59 19.71
C VAL A 63 7.02 -29.49 20.23
N PRO A 64 7.29 -30.68 20.79
CA PRO A 64 6.24 -31.51 21.36
C PRO A 64 5.91 -31.02 22.77
N GLY A 65 4.62 -30.82 23.04
CA GLY A 65 4.06 -30.82 24.38
C GLY A 65 4.04 -29.48 25.11
N THR A 66 3.07 -28.64 24.78
CA THR A 66 2.42 -27.76 25.77
C THR A 66 1.00 -27.46 25.29
N ALA A 67 0.00 -27.76 26.13
CA ALA A 67 -1.38 -27.39 25.87
C ALA A 67 -1.50 -25.86 26.03
N TYR A 68 -1.91 -25.17 24.97
CA TYR A 68 -2.23 -23.75 25.02
C TYR A 68 -3.56 -23.55 25.76
N VAL A 69 -3.57 -22.71 26.79
CA VAL A 69 -4.79 -22.25 27.48
C VAL A 69 -4.93 -20.76 27.18
N PRO A 70 -6.02 -20.30 26.51
CA PRO A 70 -6.20 -18.89 26.23
C PRO A 70 -6.75 -18.13 27.46
N ASP A 71 -6.24 -16.92 27.69
CA ASP A 71 -6.85 -15.92 28.58
C ASP A 71 -8.23 -15.47 28.08
N PRO A 72 -9.12 -14.99 28.96
CA PRO A 72 -10.45 -14.51 28.57
C PRO A 72 -10.37 -13.28 27.66
N GLN A 73 -11.00 -13.40 26.49
CA GLN A 73 -11.03 -12.42 25.40
C GLN A 73 -11.78 -11.13 25.83
N PRO A 74 -11.16 -9.93 25.81
CA PRO A 74 -11.89 -8.66 25.91
C PRO A 74 -12.85 -8.48 24.71
N PRO A 75 -13.90 -7.66 24.81
CA PRO A 75 -14.93 -7.55 23.76
C PRO A 75 -14.31 -7.25 22.39
N ALA A 76 -14.84 -7.91 21.36
CA ALA A 76 -14.24 -7.98 20.03
C ALA A 76 -13.93 -6.60 19.44
N ALA A 77 -12.64 -6.30 19.27
CA ALA A 77 -12.16 -5.26 18.38
C ALA A 77 -12.64 -5.53 16.93
N PRO A 78 -12.80 -4.51 16.06
CA PRO A 78 -13.09 -4.74 14.65
C PRO A 78 -12.11 -5.78 14.09
N GLN A 79 -12.64 -6.77 13.37
CA GLN A 79 -11.89 -7.96 12.95
C GLN A 79 -10.54 -7.57 12.33
N PRO A 80 -9.42 -8.26 12.67
CA PRO A 80 -8.13 -7.95 12.09
C PRO A 80 -8.20 -8.10 10.57
N ARG A 81 -8.04 -6.97 9.86
CA ARG A 81 -8.00 -6.95 8.40
C ARG A 81 -6.85 -7.86 7.94
N ASP A 82 -7.12 -8.78 7.03
CA ASP A 82 -6.08 -9.58 6.40
C ASP A 82 -5.17 -8.66 5.55
N PRO A 83 -3.87 -8.54 5.87
CA PRO A 83 -2.95 -7.73 5.08
C PRO A 83 -2.86 -8.17 3.62
N GLY A 84 -3.08 -9.46 3.34
CA GLY A 84 -3.17 -10.01 2.00
C GLY A 84 -4.34 -9.43 1.19
N GLN A 85 -5.52 -9.37 1.79
CA GLN A 85 -6.71 -8.76 1.18
C GLN A 85 -6.53 -7.25 0.94
N ALA A 86 -5.91 -6.53 1.88
CA ALA A 86 -5.67 -5.10 1.77
C ALA A 86 -4.74 -4.74 0.59
N ILE A 87 -3.57 -5.35 0.51
CA ILE A 87 -2.62 -5.08 -0.59
C ILE A 87 -3.14 -5.58 -1.94
N THR A 88 -3.95 -6.63 -1.94
CA THR A 88 -4.64 -7.12 -3.14
C THR A 88 -5.64 -6.09 -3.66
N THR A 89 -6.47 -5.53 -2.77
CA THR A 89 -7.43 -4.48 -3.14
C THR A 89 -6.71 -3.24 -3.68
N PHE A 90 -5.55 -2.90 -3.12
CA PHE A 90 -4.68 -1.84 -3.64
C PHE A 90 -4.17 -2.13 -5.06
N LEU A 91 -3.70 -3.36 -5.32
CA LEU A 91 -3.22 -3.78 -6.63
C LEU A 91 -4.30 -3.68 -7.72
N HIS A 92 -5.55 -4.00 -7.40
CA HIS A 92 -6.66 -3.86 -8.35
C HIS A 92 -6.89 -2.41 -8.76
N GLY A 93 -6.83 -1.44 -7.84
CA GLY A 93 -6.96 -0.02 -8.20
C GLY A 93 -5.87 0.46 -9.15
N ILE A 94 -4.64 -0.03 -9.02
CA ILE A 94 -3.55 0.21 -9.98
C ILE A 94 -3.84 -0.45 -11.34
N ALA A 95 -4.31 -1.70 -11.32
CA ALA A 95 -4.61 -2.45 -12.54
C ALA A 95 -5.82 -1.91 -13.30
N ASP A 96 -6.80 -1.33 -12.61
CA ASP A 96 -7.96 -0.68 -13.20
C ASP A 96 -7.57 0.62 -13.89
N GLU A 97 -6.74 1.46 -13.25
CA GLU A 97 -6.19 2.65 -13.90
C GLU A 97 -5.34 2.30 -15.12
N ALA A 98 -4.52 1.26 -15.03
CA ALA A 98 -3.73 0.78 -16.16
C ALA A 98 -4.64 0.37 -17.34
N ALA A 99 -5.69 -0.42 -17.07
CA ALA A 99 -6.65 -0.83 -18.08
C ALA A 99 -7.39 0.35 -18.71
N ALA A 100 -7.82 1.33 -17.91
CA ALA A 100 -8.48 2.55 -18.39
C ALA A 100 -7.61 3.38 -19.36
N ARG A 101 -6.29 3.22 -19.28
CA ARG A 101 -5.30 3.85 -20.18
C ARG A 101 -4.85 2.96 -21.35
N GLY A 102 -5.39 1.74 -21.45
CA GLY A 102 -4.98 0.76 -22.46
C GLY A 102 -3.69 -0.01 -22.13
N TYR A 103 -3.20 0.05 -20.89
CA TYR A 103 -2.11 -0.81 -20.43
C TYR A 103 -2.65 -2.14 -19.90
N VAL A 104 -1.88 -3.21 -20.08
CA VAL A 104 -2.23 -4.55 -19.59
C VAL A 104 -1.23 -4.98 -18.53
N PHE A 105 -1.68 -5.05 -17.28
CA PHE A 105 -0.98 -5.75 -16.22
C PHE A 105 -1.52 -7.16 -16.06
N ASP A 106 -0.62 -8.10 -15.81
CA ASP A 106 -0.94 -9.50 -15.58
C ASP A 106 -1.62 -9.68 -14.21
N ARG A 107 -2.95 -9.59 -14.19
CA ARG A 107 -3.78 -9.72 -12.99
C ARG A 107 -3.71 -11.10 -12.35
N SER A 108 -3.22 -12.13 -13.05
CA SER A 108 -3.02 -13.47 -12.46
C SER A 108 -2.00 -13.45 -11.31
N LYS A 109 -1.21 -12.38 -11.19
CA LYS A 109 -0.25 -12.16 -10.10
C LYS A 109 -0.87 -11.63 -8.81
N VAL A 110 -2.14 -11.21 -8.84
CA VAL A 110 -2.87 -10.70 -7.68
C VAL A 110 -3.60 -11.86 -7.01
N LEU A 111 -3.39 -12.05 -5.70
CA LEU A 111 -3.76 -13.32 -5.03
C LEU A 111 -5.26 -13.51 -4.82
N HIS A 112 -6.01 -12.42 -4.66
CA HIS A 112 -7.44 -12.43 -4.33
C HIS A 112 -8.24 -11.45 -5.22
N PRO A 113 -9.58 -11.58 -5.26
CA PRO A 113 -10.45 -10.51 -5.74
C PRO A 113 -10.32 -9.25 -4.87
N PRO A 114 -10.63 -8.04 -5.39
CA PRO A 114 -10.68 -6.84 -4.56
C PRO A 114 -11.84 -6.93 -3.56
N ASP A 115 -11.65 -6.35 -2.38
CA ASP A 115 -12.75 -6.13 -1.43
C ASP A 115 -13.30 -4.71 -1.63
N PRO A 116 -14.54 -4.57 -2.13
CA PRO A 116 -15.12 -3.26 -2.45
C PRO A 116 -15.48 -2.43 -1.21
N ASP A 117 -15.55 -3.04 -0.02
CA ASP A 117 -15.92 -2.38 1.24
C ASP A 117 -14.70 -2.04 2.10
N LEU A 118 -13.55 -2.65 1.81
CA LEU A 118 -12.30 -2.38 2.50
C LEU A 118 -11.86 -0.93 2.29
N ARG A 119 -11.76 -0.18 3.40
CA ARG A 119 -11.19 1.17 3.44
C ARG A 119 -10.02 1.24 4.40
N LEU A 120 -8.92 1.82 3.96
CA LEU A 120 -7.79 2.20 4.83
C LEU A 120 -7.73 3.72 4.94
N GLU A 121 -7.34 4.21 6.10
CA GLU A 121 -7.16 5.65 6.30
C GLU A 121 -5.81 6.11 5.74
N VAL A 122 -5.82 7.31 5.17
CA VAL A 122 -4.62 8.11 4.88
C VAL A 122 -4.85 9.51 5.42
N THR A 123 -3.83 10.10 6.02
CA THR A 123 -3.92 11.48 6.48
C THR A 123 -3.83 12.46 5.31
N ASP A 124 -4.53 13.59 5.41
CA ASP A 124 -4.40 14.70 4.46
C ASP A 124 -2.95 15.20 4.36
N GLY A 125 -2.23 15.26 5.48
CA GLY A 125 -0.80 15.56 5.53
C GLY A 125 0.05 14.59 4.72
N GLN A 126 -0.15 13.27 4.89
CA GLN A 126 0.56 12.25 4.10
C GLN A 126 0.23 12.39 2.61
N LEU A 127 -1.05 12.58 2.28
CA LEU A 127 -1.49 12.71 0.90
C LEU A 127 -0.90 13.95 0.20
N ALA A 128 -0.86 15.08 0.90
CA ALA A 128 -0.25 16.32 0.41
C ALA A 128 1.28 16.17 0.24
N HIS A 129 1.94 15.52 1.18
CA HIS A 129 3.37 15.26 1.10
C HIS A 129 3.72 14.38 -0.11
N GLU A 130 2.99 13.28 -0.29
CA GLU A 130 3.13 12.43 -1.47
C GLU A 130 2.83 13.17 -2.78
N TRP A 131 1.87 14.10 -2.78
CA TRP A 131 1.59 14.94 -3.95
C TRP A 131 2.77 15.82 -4.34
N GLY A 132 3.39 16.47 -3.35
CA GLY A 132 4.61 17.26 -3.56
C GLY A 132 5.72 16.42 -4.20
N HIS A 133 5.98 15.24 -3.64
CA HIS A 133 6.98 14.31 -4.16
C HIS A 133 6.69 13.82 -5.57
N LEU A 134 5.42 13.51 -5.87
CA LEU A 134 5.03 13.11 -7.21
C LEU A 134 5.21 14.26 -8.21
N ARG A 135 4.79 15.49 -7.86
CA ARG A 135 4.94 16.65 -8.75
C ARG A 135 6.40 16.97 -9.06
N ALA A 136 7.28 16.95 -8.06
CA ALA A 136 8.72 17.14 -8.28
C ALA A 136 9.28 16.09 -9.26
N LYS A 137 8.94 14.82 -9.00
CA LYS A 137 9.26 13.69 -9.88
C LYS A 137 8.74 13.85 -11.31
N LEU A 138 7.52 14.35 -11.48
CA LEU A 138 6.93 14.57 -12.80
C LEU A 138 7.54 15.77 -13.52
N ALA A 139 7.90 16.83 -12.80
CA ALA A 139 8.55 18.01 -13.38
C ALA A 139 9.84 17.62 -14.13
N GLU A 140 10.61 16.69 -13.57
CA GLU A 140 11.85 16.20 -14.17
C GLU A 140 11.63 15.28 -15.37
N ARG A 141 10.75 14.28 -15.25
CA ARG A 141 10.67 13.20 -16.26
C ARG A 141 9.45 13.22 -17.17
N SER A 142 8.42 13.98 -16.82
CA SER A 142 7.13 13.99 -17.53
C SER A 142 6.39 15.32 -17.36
N PRO A 143 6.98 16.45 -17.82
CA PRO A 143 6.42 17.78 -17.64
C PRO A 143 5.00 17.91 -18.24
N ASP A 144 4.71 17.19 -19.34
CA ASP A 144 3.36 17.17 -19.94
C ASP A 144 2.30 16.56 -19.01
N VAL A 145 2.66 15.51 -18.26
CA VAL A 145 1.78 14.89 -17.27
C VAL A 145 1.55 15.83 -16.09
N LEU A 146 2.60 16.54 -15.65
CA LEU A 146 2.46 17.57 -14.62
C LEU A 146 1.54 18.70 -15.08
N ALA A 147 1.73 19.20 -16.31
CA ALA A 147 0.93 20.28 -16.88
C ALA A 147 -0.56 19.92 -16.95
N ARG A 148 -0.88 18.67 -17.32
CA ARG A 148 -2.26 18.15 -17.33
C ARG A 148 -2.97 18.26 -15.98
N TRP A 149 -2.22 18.20 -14.87
CA TRP A 149 -2.76 18.22 -13.50
C TRP A 149 -2.44 19.53 -12.75
N SER A 150 -2.04 20.58 -13.47
CA SER A 150 -1.64 21.88 -12.88
C SER A 150 -2.73 22.54 -12.01
N GLY A 151 -4.01 22.32 -12.33
CA GLY A 151 -5.15 22.83 -11.54
C GLY A 151 -5.48 22.03 -10.28
N VAL A 152 -4.80 20.90 -10.02
CA VAL A 152 -5.09 20.03 -8.88
C VAL A 152 -4.26 20.45 -7.67
N GLY A 153 -4.91 21.19 -6.76
CA GLY A 153 -4.32 21.58 -5.47
C GLY A 153 -4.21 20.40 -4.49
N VAL A 154 -5.31 19.68 -4.30
CA VAL A 154 -5.40 18.48 -3.46
C VAL A 154 -5.68 17.28 -4.35
N PRO A 155 -4.85 16.23 -4.35
CA PRO A 155 -5.10 15.06 -5.19
C PRO A 155 -6.18 14.17 -4.59
N ASP A 156 -6.90 13.47 -5.45
CA ASP A 156 -7.71 12.33 -5.00
C ASP A 156 -6.80 11.22 -4.46
N PRO A 157 -7.22 10.50 -3.40
CA PRO A 157 -6.49 9.35 -2.92
C PRO A 157 -6.73 8.12 -3.83
N HIS A 158 -5.95 7.07 -3.64
CA HIS A 158 -6.22 5.75 -4.20
C HIS A 158 -7.66 5.31 -3.82
N PRO A 159 -8.45 4.67 -4.71
CA PRO A 159 -9.89 4.43 -4.50
C PRO A 159 -10.29 3.69 -3.21
N MET A 160 -9.41 2.81 -2.69
CA MET A 160 -9.62 2.10 -1.43
C MET A 160 -9.30 2.93 -0.17
N LEU A 161 -8.74 4.13 -0.32
CA LEU A 161 -8.28 4.95 0.78
C LEU A 161 -9.30 6.05 1.08
N VAL A 162 -9.49 6.31 2.38
CA VAL A 162 -10.30 7.44 2.86
C VAL A 162 -9.39 8.45 3.53
N VAL A 163 -9.59 9.73 3.22
CA VAL A 163 -8.79 10.82 3.78
C VAL A 163 -9.34 11.18 5.16
N ALA A 164 -8.45 11.22 6.15
CA ALA A 164 -8.73 11.75 7.48
C ALA A 164 -7.78 12.94 7.77
N PRO A 165 -8.19 13.92 8.60
CA PRO A 165 -7.28 14.97 9.04
C PRO A 165 -6.10 14.37 9.84
N GLY A 166 -4.87 14.79 9.54
CA GLY A 166 -3.71 14.36 10.32
C GLY A 166 -2.34 14.71 9.73
N PRO A 167 -1.25 14.52 10.50
CA PRO A 167 0.09 14.84 10.04
C PRO A 167 0.56 13.88 8.94
N VAL A 168 1.70 14.19 8.32
CA VAL A 168 2.48 13.20 7.56
C VAL A 168 2.73 11.98 8.46
N ALA A 169 2.65 10.79 7.87
CA ALA A 169 2.80 9.60 8.66
C ALA A 169 4.22 9.51 9.26
N PRO A 170 4.36 9.04 10.52
CA PRO A 170 5.64 9.08 11.24
C PRO A 170 6.74 8.19 10.64
N TRP A 171 6.37 7.31 9.70
CA TRP A 171 7.26 6.40 9.02
C TRP A 171 7.77 6.94 7.69
N GLU A 172 7.25 8.08 7.24
CA GLU A 172 7.76 8.78 6.09
C GLU A 172 9.10 9.40 6.49
N VAL A 173 10.17 8.98 5.83
CA VAL A 173 11.44 9.70 5.92
C VAL A 173 11.21 10.98 5.13
N LEU A 174 11.05 12.08 5.86
CA LEU A 174 11.19 13.42 5.31
C LEU A 174 12.67 13.55 4.97
N ASP A 175 13.08 13.03 3.82
CA ASP A 175 14.36 13.45 3.26
C ASP A 175 14.19 14.95 3.02
N ASP A 176 14.83 15.75 3.88
CA ASP A 176 14.93 17.19 3.70
C ASP A 176 15.38 17.44 2.26
N LEU A 177 14.50 18.07 1.49
CA LEU A 177 14.87 18.67 0.21
C LEU A 177 15.79 19.86 0.53
N GLU A 178 17.08 19.58 0.77
CA GLU A 178 18.19 20.52 0.57
C GLU A 178 18.86 20.28 -0.78
#